data_AF-A0A662PCT5-F1
#
_entry.id   AF-A0A662PCT5-F1
#
_cell.length_a   1.000
_cell.length_b   1.000
_cell.length_c   1.000
_cell.angle_alpha   90.00
_cell.angle_beta   90.00
_cell.angle_gamma   90.00
#
_symmetry.space_group_name_H-M   'P 1'
#
loop_
_entity.id
_entity.type
_entity.pdbx_description
1 polymer ?
#
loop_
_entity_poly.entity_id
_entity_poly.type
_entity_poly.pdbx_seq_one_letter_code
_entity_poly.pdbx_strand_id
1 'polypeptide(L)'
;MVKKVIEGNHAVSYGIRDARAEVIAAYPITPQTHIVELLSEFCASGELKAKFIKVESEHSAMAACVGASAAGARASTATSSQGLALMHEMLHWASNARHPIV
;
A
#
# COMPACT_ATOMS: atom_id res chain seq x y z
N MET A 1 20.00 20.17 -4.09
CA MET A 1 19.31 18.89 -3.83
C MET A 1 19.70 18.42 -2.43
N VAL A 2 18.77 18.37 -1.49
CA VAL A 2 19.04 17.93 -0.11
C VAL A 2 19.12 16.41 -0.09
N LYS A 3 20.22 15.84 0.40
CA LYS A 3 20.36 14.39 0.59
C LYS A 3 19.99 14.06 2.04
N LYS A 4 19.09 13.10 2.22
CA LYS A 4 18.66 12.60 3.54
C LYS A 4 19.01 11.12 3.63
N VAL A 5 19.59 10.69 4.74
CA VAL A 5 19.76 9.26 5.05
C VAL A 5 18.43 8.79 5.67
N ILE A 6 17.80 7.80 5.05
CA ILE A 6 16.52 7.25 5.47
C ILE A 6 16.56 5.73 5.43
N GLU A 7 15.70 5.10 6.23
CA GLU A 7 15.41 3.67 6.14
C GLU A 7 14.81 3.31 4.77
N GLY A 8 15.07 2.09 4.28
CA GLY A 8 14.52 1.62 3.01
C GLY A 8 12.98 1.60 2.97
N ASN A 9 12.32 1.20 4.07
CA ASN A 9 10.86 1.24 4.19
C ASN A 9 10.33 2.67 4.01
N HIS A 10 10.93 3.65 4.68
CA HIS A 10 10.54 5.05 4.49
C HIS A 10 10.76 5.52 3.05
N ALA A 11 11.84 5.07 2.39
CA ALA A 11 12.06 5.37 0.98
C ALA A 11 10.90 4.87 0.09
N VAL A 12 10.34 3.70 0.39
CA VAL A 12 9.13 3.18 -0.29
C VAL A 12 7.93 4.09 -0.02
N SER A 13 7.69 4.53 1.22
CA SER A 13 6.59 5.46 1.54
C SER A 13 6.70 6.78 0.79
N TYR A 14 7.92 7.36 0.69
CA TYR A 14 8.16 8.55 -0.14
C TYR A 14 7.85 8.27 -1.61
N GLY A 15 8.26 7.11 -2.13
CA GLY A 15 7.95 6.68 -3.50
C GLY A 15 6.44 6.59 -3.76
N ILE A 16 5.67 5.98 -2.86
CA ILE A 16 4.21 5.86 -2.96
C ILE A 16 3.54 7.24 -2.90
N ARG A 17 4.01 8.12 -2.00
CA ARG A 17 3.54 9.52 -1.90
C ARG A 17 3.80 10.28 -3.20
N ASP A 18 5.02 10.21 -3.72
CA ASP A 18 5.44 10.95 -4.92
C ASP A 18 4.78 10.37 -6.19
N ALA A 19 4.50 9.07 -6.19
CA ALA A 19 3.64 8.40 -7.16
C ALA A 19 2.16 8.78 -6.99
N ARG A 20 1.79 9.57 -5.98
CA ARG A 20 0.44 10.06 -5.71
C ARG A 20 -0.59 8.94 -5.65
N ALA A 21 -0.33 7.86 -4.90
CA ALA A 21 -1.35 6.83 -4.66
C ALA A 21 -2.64 7.47 -4.13
N GLU A 22 -3.78 6.90 -4.51
CA GLU A 22 -5.11 7.44 -4.19
C GLU A 22 -5.86 6.57 -3.17
N VAL A 23 -5.53 5.28 -3.13
CA VAL A 23 -6.02 4.33 -2.13
C VAL A 23 -4.86 3.51 -1.60
N ILE A 24 -4.73 3.44 -0.28
CA ILE A 24 -3.76 2.62 0.41
C ILE A 24 -4.53 1.70 1.35
N ALA A 25 -4.48 0.39 1.11
CA ALA A 25 -5.03 -0.60 2.03
C ALA A 25 -3.89 -1.17 2.87
N ALA A 26 -4.04 -1.20 4.20
CA ALA A 26 -2.94 -1.51 5.10
C ALA A 26 -3.34 -2.49 6.21
N TYR A 27 -2.47 -3.47 6.44
CA TYR A 27 -2.47 -4.36 7.59
C TYR A 27 -1.04 -4.45 8.17
N PRO A 28 -0.85 -4.38 9.49
CA PRO A 28 0.49 -4.37 10.09
C PRO A 28 1.11 -5.78 10.13
N ILE A 29 2.31 -5.93 9.57
CA ILE A 29 3.14 -7.12 9.73
C ILE A 29 4.63 -6.76 9.64
N THR A 30 5.43 -7.25 10.58
CA THR A 30 6.89 -6.98 10.62
C THR A 30 7.60 -7.64 9.42
N PRO A 31 8.60 -6.99 8.79
CA PRO A 31 9.19 -5.68 9.09
C PRO A 31 8.61 -4.53 8.26
N GLN A 32 7.58 -4.74 7.44
CA GLN A 32 7.08 -3.68 6.55
C GLN A 32 6.31 -2.57 7.26
N THR A 33 5.88 -2.79 8.51
CA THR A 33 4.98 -1.89 9.26
C THR A 33 5.37 -0.40 9.18
N HIS A 34 6.66 -0.07 9.17
CA HIS A 34 7.15 1.30 9.04
C HIS A 34 6.68 2.00 7.74
N ILE A 35 6.46 1.23 6.65
CA ILE A 35 5.93 1.75 5.38
C ILE A 35 4.53 2.33 5.60
N VAL A 36 3.63 1.52 6.16
CA VAL A 36 2.21 1.88 6.33
C VAL A 36 2.02 2.89 7.46
N GLU A 37 2.87 2.89 8.48
CA GLU A 37 2.91 3.93 9.52
C GLU A 37 3.20 5.31 8.91
N LEU A 38 4.30 5.46 8.17
CA LEU A 38 4.65 6.74 7.55
C LEU A 38 3.64 7.17 6.48
N LEU A 39 3.06 6.23 5.72
CA LEU A 39 1.97 6.54 4.79
C LEU A 39 0.72 7.05 5.50
N SER A 40 0.40 6.50 6.67
CA SER A 40 -0.73 6.97 7.48
C SER A 40 -0.50 8.40 7.98
N GLU A 41 0.75 8.73 8.34
CA GLU A 41 1.15 10.10 8.72
C GLU A 41 1.01 11.06 7.54
N PHE A 42 1.48 10.70 6.33
CA PHE A 42 1.32 11.54 5.15
C PHE A 42 -0.17 11.78 4.79
N CYS A 43 -1.03 10.77 4.98
CA CYS A 43 -2.46 10.93 4.78
C CYS A 43 -3.08 11.85 5.84
N ALA A 44 -2.69 11.69 7.10
CA ALA A 44 -3.19 12.50 8.22
C ALA A 44 -2.72 13.96 8.15
N SER A 45 -1.48 14.21 7.72
CA SER A 45 -0.94 15.56 7.54
C SER A 45 -1.45 16.26 6.28
N GLY A 46 -2.05 15.50 5.34
CA GLY A 46 -2.52 15.99 4.05
C GLY A 46 -1.43 16.11 2.99
N GLU A 47 -0.20 15.66 3.27
CA GLU A 47 0.89 15.54 2.29
C GLU A 47 0.58 14.53 1.17
N LEU A 48 -0.27 13.54 1.47
CA LEU A 48 -0.82 12.60 0.51
C LEU A 48 -2.34 12.61 0.55
N LYS A 49 -2.98 12.99 -0.55
CA LYS A 49 -4.44 12.93 -0.70
C LYS A 49 -4.90 11.53 -1.10
N ALA A 50 -4.76 10.57 -0.18
CA ALA A 50 -5.19 9.19 -0.38
C ALA A 50 -6.23 8.76 0.66
N LYS A 51 -7.05 7.76 0.31
CA LYS A 51 -7.85 7.02 1.30
C LYS A 51 -6.97 5.93 1.92
N PHE A 52 -6.65 6.09 3.20
CA PHE A 52 -5.95 5.08 3.99
C PHE A 52 -6.96 4.14 4.66
N ILE A 53 -7.04 2.90 4.19
CA ILE A 53 -8.00 1.89 4.64
C ILE A 53 -7.28 0.92 5.58
N LYS A 54 -7.68 0.91 6.85
CA LYS A 54 -7.25 -0.09 7.82
C LYS A 54 -8.11 -1.33 7.66
N VAL A 55 -7.54 -2.37 7.07
CA VAL A 55 -8.25 -3.63 6.84
C VAL A 55 -7.97 -4.62 7.98
N GLU A 56 -8.70 -5.73 8.02
CA GLU A 56 -8.63 -6.77 9.04
C GLU A 56 -7.60 -7.87 8.74
N SER A 57 -7.13 -7.99 7.49
CA SER A 57 -6.12 -8.96 7.06
C SER A 57 -5.44 -8.56 5.75
N GLU A 58 -4.34 -9.22 5.39
CA GLU A 58 -3.66 -9.00 4.11
C GLU A 58 -4.47 -9.48 2.91
N HIS A 59 -5.31 -10.50 3.05
CA HIS A 59 -6.25 -10.91 1.99
C HIS A 59 -7.18 -9.74 1.64
N SER A 60 -7.76 -9.12 2.67
CA SER A 60 -8.63 -7.96 2.57
C SER A 60 -7.90 -6.72 2.04
N ALA A 61 -6.61 -6.56 2.35
CA ALA A 61 -5.79 -5.47 1.79
C ALA A 61 -5.71 -5.58 0.26
N MET A 62 -5.36 -6.75 -0.27
CA MET A 62 -5.29 -6.94 -1.72
C MET A 62 -6.67 -6.87 -2.38
N ALA A 63 -7.73 -7.41 -1.74
CA ALA A 63 -9.09 -7.29 -2.24
C ALA A 63 -9.57 -5.84 -2.33
N ALA A 64 -9.27 -5.01 -1.33
CA ALA A 64 -9.55 -3.58 -1.35
C ALA A 64 -8.78 -2.87 -2.47
N CYS A 65 -7.51 -3.22 -2.69
CA CYS A 65 -6.72 -2.68 -3.80
C CYS A 65 -7.28 -3.07 -5.16
N VAL A 66 -7.76 -4.30 -5.34
CA VAL A 66 -8.44 -4.75 -6.57
C VAL A 66 -9.70 -3.92 -6.82
N GLY A 67 -10.56 -3.76 -5.82
CA GLY A 67 -11.76 -2.92 -5.96
C GLY A 67 -11.44 -1.46 -6.27
N ALA A 68 -10.43 -0.88 -5.60
CA ALA A 68 -9.98 0.48 -5.85
C ALA A 68 -9.42 0.67 -7.26
N SER A 69 -8.59 -0.28 -7.72
CA SER A 69 -8.02 -0.25 -9.07
C SER A 69 -9.10 -0.42 -10.14
N ALA A 70 -10.06 -1.31 -9.92
CA ALA A 70 -11.22 -1.47 -10.81
C ALA A 70 -12.07 -0.19 -10.93
N ALA A 71 -12.13 0.62 -9.87
CA ALA A 71 -12.77 1.92 -9.87
C ALA A 71 -11.91 3.06 -10.48
N GLY A 72 -10.68 2.76 -10.92
CA GLY A 72 -9.78 3.71 -11.59
C GLY A 72 -8.77 4.41 -10.69
N ALA A 73 -8.69 4.06 -9.40
CA ALA A 73 -7.73 4.66 -8.47
C ALA A 73 -6.36 3.98 -8.56
N ARG A 74 -5.29 4.76 -8.36
CA ARG A 74 -3.94 4.18 -8.11
C ARG A 74 -3.89 3.59 -6.70
N ALA A 75 -4.01 2.28 -6.62
CA ALA A 75 -4.04 1.53 -5.38
C ALA A 75 -2.66 1.00 -5.00
N SER A 76 -2.34 1.03 -3.71
CA SER A 76 -1.11 0.45 -3.17
C SER A 76 -1.32 -0.26 -1.84
N THR A 77 -0.47 -1.24 -1.53
CA THR A 77 -0.42 -1.94 -0.23
C THR A 77 1.02 -2.34 0.10
N ALA A 78 1.28 -2.73 1.35
CA ALA A 78 2.55 -3.34 1.75
C ALA A 78 2.28 -4.59 2.60
N THR A 79 3.11 -5.63 2.43
CA THR A 79 3.03 -6.88 3.20
C THR A 79 4.40 -7.56 3.32
N SER A 80 4.50 -8.61 4.12
CA SER A 80 5.70 -9.43 4.28
C SER A 80 5.35 -10.87 4.66
N SER A 81 6.21 -11.83 4.28
CA SER A 81 6.16 -13.23 4.73
C SER A 81 4.74 -13.85 4.66
N GLN A 82 4.13 -14.16 5.80
CA GLN A 82 2.82 -14.82 5.89
C GLN A 82 1.68 -13.95 5.34
N GLY A 83 1.81 -12.63 5.42
CA GLY A 83 0.84 -11.73 4.82
C GLY A 83 0.79 -11.85 3.29
N LEU A 84 1.96 -12.06 2.65
CA LEU A 84 2.02 -12.33 1.22
C LEU A 84 1.39 -13.68 0.87
N ALA A 85 1.62 -14.71 1.70
CA ALA A 85 0.96 -16.00 1.52
C ALA A 85 -0.56 -15.89 1.68
N LEU A 86 -1.05 -15.05 2.60
CA LEU A 86 -2.47 -14.79 2.79
C LEU A 86 -3.10 -13.98 1.63
N MET A 87 -2.32 -13.14 0.94
CA MET A 87 -2.73 -12.46 -0.30
C MET A 87 -2.81 -13.38 -1.53
N HIS A 88 -2.27 -14.60 -1.47
CA HIS A 88 -1.95 -15.42 -2.65
C HIS A 88 -3.14 -15.62 -3.59
N GLU A 89 -4.33 -15.89 -3.07
CA GLU A 89 -5.55 -16.01 -3.87
C GLU A 89 -5.82 -14.72 -4.66
N MET A 90 -5.76 -13.57 -4.00
CA MET A 90 -6.07 -12.27 -4.59
C MET A 90 -5.01 -11.78 -5.59
N LEU A 91 -3.76 -12.22 -5.46
CA LEU A 91 -2.71 -11.90 -6.44
C LEU A 91 -3.05 -12.43 -7.84
N HIS A 92 -3.63 -13.64 -7.92
CA HIS A 92 -4.06 -14.22 -9.20
C HIS A 92 -5.22 -13.43 -9.81
N TRP A 93 -6.19 -13.00 -8.99
CA TRP A 93 -7.28 -12.13 -9.43
C TRP A 93 -6.78 -10.80 -9.97
N ALA A 94 -5.92 -10.11 -9.21
CA ALA A 94 -5.36 -8.81 -9.59
C ALA A 94 -4.62 -8.88 -10.94
N SER A 95 -3.79 -9.90 -11.11
CA SER A 95 -3.02 -10.13 -12.34
C SER A 95 -3.91 -10.47 -13.53
N ASN A 96 -4.85 -11.41 -13.36
CA ASN A 96 -5.74 -11.84 -14.44
C ASN A 96 -6.65 -10.71 -14.93
N ALA A 97 -7.15 -9.88 -14.01
CA ALA A 97 -7.96 -8.70 -14.32
C ALA A 97 -7.15 -7.48 -14.77
N ARG A 98 -5.82 -7.59 -14.84
CA ARG A 98 -4.88 -6.55 -15.33
C ARG A 98 -4.95 -5.25 -14.52
N HIS A 99 -5.13 -5.35 -13.21
CA HIS A 99 -5.13 -4.21 -12.31
C HIS A 99 -3.70 -3.75 -12.00
N PRO A 100 -3.33 -2.47 -12.26
CA PRO A 100 -1.99 -1.94 -11.99
C PRO A 100 -1.82 -1.55 -10.51
N ILE A 101 -1.92 -2.53 -9.61
CA ILE A 101 -1.72 -2.36 -8.17
C ILE A 101 -0.22 -2.50 -7.87
N VAL A 102 0.28 -1.68 -6.94
CA VAL A 102 1.68 -1.71 -6.48
C VAL A 102 1.76 -1.96 -4.98
#